data_AF-A0A0F9AIQ2-F1
#
_entry.id   AF-A0A0F9AIQ2-F1
#
_cell.length_a   1.000
_cell.length_b   1.000
_cell.length_c   1.000
_cell.angle_alpha   90.00
_cell.angle_beta   90.00
_cell.angle_gamma   90.00
#
_symmetry.space_group_name_H-M   'P 1'
#
loop_
_entity.id
_entity.type
_entity.pdbx_description
1 polymer ?
#
loop_
_entity_poly.entity_id
_entity_poly.type
_entity_poly.pdbx_seq_one_letter_code
_entity_poly.pdbx_strand_id
1 'polypeptide(L)' 'HCEKCGINVDKNIAPRRFGKYFCSDEHAETYAKEVEEMRKNMPQQKSSGGCC' A
#
# COMPACT_ATOMS: atom_id res chain seq x y z
N HIS A 1 4.07 2.50 12.32
CA HIS A 1 4.30 1.06 12.59
C HIS A 1 4.24 0.34 11.26
N CYS A 2 4.85 -0.85 11.14
CA CYS A 2 4.83 -1.61 9.91
C CYS A 2 3.41 -2.07 9.59
N GLU A 3 2.88 -1.74 8.41
CA GLU A 3 1.51 -2.11 8.03
C GLU A 3 1.32 -3.63 7.84
N LYS A 4 2.42 -4.37 7.60
CA LYS A 4 2.40 -5.83 7.42
C LYS A 4 2.38 -6.62 8.72
N CYS A 5 3.24 -6.27 9.68
CA CYS A 5 3.45 -7.04 10.92
C CYS A 5 3.13 -6.26 12.21
N GLY A 6 2.76 -4.98 12.12
CA GLY A 6 2.35 -4.18 13.26
C GLY A 6 3.49 -3.67 14.16
N ILE A 7 4.75 -3.97 13.86
CA ILE A 7 5.87 -3.58 14.74
C ILE A 7 6.17 -2.07 14.65
N ASN A 8 6.76 -1.53 15.72
CA ASN A 8 7.25 -0.15 15.72
C ASN A 8 8.43 -0.03 14.76
N VAL A 9 8.36 0.95 13.87
CA VAL A 9 9.40 1.25 12.88
C VAL A 9 9.72 2.72 12.94
N ASP A 10 11.00 3.04 12.83
CA ASP A 10 11.46 4.42 12.83
C ASP A 10 11.17 5.06 11.48
N LYS A 11 10.29 6.08 11.47
CA LYS A 11 9.78 6.69 10.23
C LYS A 11 10.85 7.44 9.43
N ASN A 12 12.03 7.71 10.01
CA ASN A 12 13.11 8.42 9.32
C ASN A 12 13.93 7.46 8.43
N ILE A 13 14.04 6.19 8.83
CA ILE A 13 14.81 5.16 8.11
C ILE A 13 13.92 4.08 7.48
N ALA A 14 12.65 3.99 7.89
CA ALA A 14 11.73 2.96 7.42
C ALA A 14 11.37 3.16 5.93
N PRO A 15 11.40 2.08 5.12
CA PRO A 15 10.92 2.14 3.75
C PRO A 15 9.45 2.56 3.69
N ARG A 16 9.15 3.50 2.77
CA ARG A 16 7.81 4.07 2.56
C ARG A 16 7.27 3.68 1.19
N ARG A 17 6.14 2.97 1.14
CA ARG A 17 5.42 2.58 -0.09
C ARG A 17 3.94 2.86 0.06
N PHE A 18 3.29 3.42 -0.98
CA PHE A 18 1.85 3.75 -0.97
C PHE A 18 1.38 4.56 0.25
N GLY A 19 2.24 5.43 0.80
CA GLY A 19 1.95 6.22 2.00
C GLY A 19 2.01 5.45 3.33
N LYS A 20 2.42 4.18 3.30
CA LYS A 20 2.59 3.31 4.47
C LYS A 20 4.07 3.09 4.78
N TYR A 21 4.36 2.79 6.05
CA TYR A 21 5.71 2.52 6.56
C TYR A 21 5.90 1.03 6.82
N PHE A 22 7.12 0.53 6.60
CA PHE A 22 7.45 -0.89 6.75
C PHE A 22 8.75 -1.08 7.52
N CYS A 23 8.93 -2.25 8.13
CA CYS A 23 10.17 -2.56 8.88
C CYS A 23 11.30 -3.04 7.97
N SER A 24 10.95 -3.50 6.77
CA SER A 24 11.88 -4.10 5.82
C SER A 24 11.36 -3.84 4.40
N ASP A 25 12.26 -3.82 3.41
CA ASP A 25 11.90 -3.70 2.01
C ASP A 25 11.00 -4.84 1.53
N GLU A 26 11.22 -6.07 2.02
CA GLU A 26 10.36 -7.22 1.71
C GLU A 26 8.89 -6.94 2.04
N HIS A 27 8.60 -6.42 3.25
CA HIS A 27 7.24 -6.06 3.63
C HIS A 27 6.66 -4.93 2.78
N ALA A 28 7.50 -3.97 2.38
CA ALA A 28 7.11 -2.86 1.53
C ALA A 28 6.79 -3.34 0.10
N GLU A 29 7.57 -4.28 -0.43
CA GLU A 29 7.39 -4.89 -1.74
C GLU A 29 6.20 -5.84 -1.80
N THR A 30 6.01 -6.69 -0.78
CA THR A 30 4.82 -7.55 -0.70
C THR A 30 3.55 -6.69 -0.68
N TYR A 31 3.53 -5.62 0.12
CA TYR A 31 2.39 -4.71 0.15
C TYR A 31 2.20 -4.00 -1.20
N ALA A 32 3.29 -3.60 -1.86
CA ALA A 32 3.22 -3.01 -3.19
C ALA A 32 2.56 -3.95 -4.20
N LYS A 33 2.99 -5.21 -4.24
CA LYS A 33 2.43 -6.23 -5.12
C LYS A 33 0.95 -6.46 -4.84
N GLU A 34 0.55 -6.60 -3.58
CA GLU A 34 -0.86 -6.76 -3.21
C GLU A 34 -1.72 -5.57 -3.67
N VAL A 35 -1.23 -4.34 -3.49
CA VAL A 35 -1.95 -3.13 -3.93
C VAL A 35 -2.03 -3.07 -5.46
N GLU A 36 -0.95 -3.42 -6.16
CA GLU A 36 -0.94 -3.48 -7.64
C GLU A 36 -1.88 -4.56 -8.16
N GLU A 37 -1.89 -5.74 -7.54
CA GLU A 37 -2.80 -6.84 -7.88
C GLU A 37 -4.25 -6.49 -7.56
N MET A 38 -4.53 -5.85 -6.42
CA MET A 38 -5.86 -5.34 -6.10
C MET A 38 -6.30 -4.28 -7.10
N ARG A 39 -5.42 -3.38 -7.54
CA ARG A 39 -5.75 -2.38 -8.57
C ARG A 39 -5.96 -3.00 -9.95
N LYS A 40 -5.25 -4.09 -10.25
CA LYS A 40 -5.38 -4.82 -11.50
C LYS A 40 -6.65 -5.66 -11.56
N ASN A 41 -7.05 -6.26 -10.42
CA ASN A 41 -8.21 -7.14 -10.31
C ASN A 41 -9.47 -6.43 -9.82
N MET A 42 -9.38 -5.22 -9.25
CA MET A 42 -10.54 -4.35 -9.17
C MET A 42 -10.95 -4.06 -10.61
N PRO A 43 -12.19 -4.39 -11.03
CA PRO A 43 -12.74 -3.68 -12.16
C PRO A 43 -12.56 -2.21 -11.77
N GLN A 44 -11.97 -1.40 -12.64
CA GLN A 44 -12.08 0.04 -12.47
C GLN A 44 -13.56 0.25 -12.20
N GLN A 45 -13.94 0.53 -10.95
CA GLN A 45 -15.10 1.34 -10.71
C GLN A 45 -14.67 2.61 -11.40
N LYS A 46 -14.97 2.66 -12.71
CA LYS A 46 -15.28 3.87 -13.42
C LYS A 46 -16.02 4.65 -12.37
N SER A 47 -15.34 5.65 -11.80
CA SER A 47 -16.01 6.72 -11.10
C SER A 47 -17.15 7.05 -12.03
N SER A 48 -18.34 6.61 -11.65
CA SER A 48 -19.50 6.67 -12.52
C SER A 48 -19.61 8.12 -12.91
N GLY A 49 -19.60 8.39 -14.21
CA GLY A 49 -20.04 9.69 -14.68
C GLY A 49 -21.38 10.01 -14.02
N GLY A 50 -21.51 11.25 -13.56
CA GLY A 50 -22.78 11.84 -13.18
C GLY A 50 -23.00 12.04 -11.68
N CYS A 51 -22.76 13.26 -11.21
CA CYS A 51 -23.89 14.12 -10.89
C CYS A 51 -23.59 15.51 -11.46
N CYS A 52 -24.58 16.05 -12.19
CA CYS A 52 -25.12 17.38 -11.93
C CYS A 52 -24.23 18.31 -11.07
#